data_AF-A0A4R6MKT5-F1
#
_entry.id   AF-A0A4R6MKT5-F1
#
_cell.length_a   1.000
_cell.length_b   1.000
_cell.length_c   1.000
_cell.angle_alpha   90.00
_cell.angle_beta   90.00
_cell.angle_gamma   90.00
#
_symmetry.space_group_name_H-M   'P 1'
#
loop_
_entity.id
_entity.type
_entity.pdbx_description
1 polymer ?
#
loop_
_entity_poly.entity_id
_entity_poly.type
_entity_poly.pdbx_seq_one_letter_code
_entity_poly.pdbx_strand_id
1 'polypeptide(L)'
;MSLKKSKQKNKKSHLKEYSKDYLKIGLVFFFILFVFREPLIYSTILSNFNVEYAKGYIIDEKNYERRGHLTDKFSYSYKFYYDNEEYFNVSNRKELKVGDSLMIEFNKYFPFMNRIVKSN
;
A
#
# COMPACT_ATOMS: atom_id res chain seq x y z
N MET A 1 -25.51 47.57 22.44
CA MET A 1 -25.65 46.62 21.30
C MET A 1 -24.30 46.06 20.77
N SER A 2 -23.12 46.50 21.24
CA SER A 2 -21.81 46.05 20.70
C SER A 2 -21.19 44.80 21.34
N LEU A 3 -21.55 44.45 22.59
CA LEU A 3 -20.95 43.31 23.32
C LEU A 3 -21.34 41.92 22.79
N LYS A 4 -22.49 41.77 22.14
CA LYS A 4 -22.90 40.48 21.53
C LYS A 4 -22.09 40.13 20.28
N LYS A 5 -21.69 41.13 19.48
CA LYS A 5 -20.94 40.93 18.23
C LYS A 5 -19.49 40.49 18.49
N SER A 6 -18.83 40.95 19.56
CA SER A 6 -17.46 40.54 19.89
C SER A 6 -17.38 39.08 20.39
N LYS A 7 -18.31 38.66 21.26
CA LYS A 7 -18.41 37.25 21.71
C LYS A 7 -18.71 36.28 20.56
N GLN A 8 -19.56 36.67 19.61
CA GLN A 8 -19.85 35.84 18.43
C GLN A 8 -18.66 35.73 17.46
N LYS A 9 -17.87 36.81 17.30
CA LYS A 9 -16.64 36.80 16.49
C LYS A 9 -15.58 35.88 17.09
N ASN A 10 -15.39 35.92 18.42
CA ASN A 10 -14.44 35.06 19.13
C ASN A 10 -14.86 33.58 19.17
N LYS A 11 -16.16 33.28 19.23
CA LYS A 11 -16.65 31.90 19.16
C LYS A 11 -16.51 31.30 17.76
N LYS A 12 -16.73 32.11 16.71
CA LYS A 12 -16.52 31.70 15.30
C LYS A 12 -15.05 31.51 14.93
N SER A 13 -14.13 32.29 15.51
CA SER A 13 -12.69 32.10 15.29
C SER A 13 -12.20 30.80 15.94
N HIS A 14 -12.57 30.53 17.19
CA HIS A 14 -12.20 29.27 17.86
C HIS A 14 -12.77 28.04 17.14
N LEU A 15 -14.03 28.05 16.71
CA LEU A 15 -14.61 26.92 15.97
C LEU A 15 -13.92 26.66 14.61
N LYS A 16 -13.52 27.72 13.90
CA LYS A 16 -12.71 27.60 12.68
C LYS A 16 -11.31 27.06 12.96
N GLU A 17 -10.73 27.39 14.10
CA GLU A 17 -9.41 26.92 14.52
C GLU A 17 -9.42 25.41 14.79
N TYR A 18 -10.39 24.91 15.58
CA TYR A 18 -10.56 23.47 15.82
C TYR A 18 -10.81 22.68 14.54
N SER A 19 -11.58 23.23 13.58
CA SER A 19 -11.86 22.55 12.30
C SER A 19 -10.60 22.30 11.46
N LYS A 20 -9.59 23.17 11.56
CA LYS A 20 -8.32 23.01 10.86
C LYS A 20 -7.46 21.93 11.47
N ASP A 21 -7.53 21.75 12.79
CA ASP A 21 -6.74 20.72 13.47
C ASP A 21 -7.29 19.32 13.23
N TYR A 22 -8.62 19.15 13.17
CA TYR A 22 -9.21 17.88 12.70
C TYR A 22 -8.85 17.55 11.25
N LEU A 23 -8.75 18.56 10.39
CA LEU A 23 -8.33 18.36 9.00
C LEU A 23 -6.86 17.89 8.92
N LYS A 24 -5.97 18.46 9.73
CA LYS A 24 -4.58 18.00 9.84
C LYS A 24 -4.50 16.56 10.36
N ILE A 25 -5.25 16.24 11.42
CA ILE A 25 -5.31 14.88 11.98
C ILE A 25 -5.82 13.89 10.91
N GLY A 26 -6.87 14.27 10.19
CA GLY A 26 -7.40 13.47 9.08
C GLY A 26 -6.36 13.24 7.97
N LEU A 27 -5.59 14.26 7.61
CA LEU A 27 -4.49 14.14 6.64
C LEU A 27 -3.39 13.21 7.12
N VAL A 28 -2.96 13.32 8.38
CA VAL A 28 -1.95 12.43 8.97
C VAL A 28 -2.47 10.99 8.99
N PHE A 29 -3.73 10.79 9.38
CA PHE A 29 -4.36 9.48 9.38
C PHE A 29 -4.41 8.88 7.97
N PHE A 30 -4.83 9.66 6.97
CA PHE A 30 -4.86 9.21 5.57
C PHE A 30 -3.46 8.90 5.03
N PHE A 31 -2.46 9.69 5.43
CA PHE A 31 -1.07 9.43 5.09
C PHE A 31 -0.56 8.11 5.67
N ILE A 32 -0.90 7.81 6.94
CA ILE A 32 -0.58 6.51 7.56
C ILE A 32 -1.23 5.37 6.77
N LEU A 33 -2.53 5.48 6.45
CA LEU A 33 -3.22 4.47 5.64
C LEU A 33 -2.58 4.28 4.27
N PHE A 34 -2.13 5.36 3.64
CA PHE A 34 -1.46 5.30 2.35
C PHE A 34 -0.10 4.59 2.43
N VAL A 35 0.72 4.91 3.44
CA VAL A 35 2.05 4.29 3.65
C VAL A 35 1.90 2.81 4.02
N PHE A 36 0.93 2.47 4.87
CA PHE A 36 0.71 1.11 5.35
C PHE A 36 -0.40 0.38 4.58
N ARG A 37 -0.68 0.77 3.34
CA ARG A 37 -1.76 0.19 2.53
C ARG A 37 -1.59 -1.32 2.29
N GLU A 38 -0.36 -1.79 2.08
CA GLU A 38 -0.05 -3.20 1.86
C GLU A 38 -0.48 -4.07 3.07
N PRO A 39 0.06 -3.84 4.28
CA PRO A 39 -0.29 -4.67 5.43
C PRO A 39 -1.69 -4.41 5.99
N LEU A 40 -2.29 -3.23 5.82
CA LEU A 40 -3.60 -2.90 6.40
C LEU A 40 -4.76 -3.16 5.44
N ILE A 41 -4.63 -2.73 4.20
CA ILE A 41 -5.71 -2.72 3.22
C ILE A 41 -5.61 -3.97 2.34
N TYR A 42 -4.48 -4.19 1.67
CA TYR A 42 -4.38 -5.24 0.66
C TYR A 42 -4.44 -6.64 1.29
N SER A 43 -3.74 -6.84 2.41
CA SER A 43 -3.80 -8.10 3.16
C SER A 43 -5.25 -8.45 3.56
N THR A 44 -6.01 -7.48 4.07
CA THR A 44 -7.39 -7.63 4.52
C THR A 44 -8.32 -7.91 3.35
N ILE A 45 -8.10 -7.25 2.20
CA ILE A 45 -8.88 -7.50 0.99
C ILE A 45 -8.62 -8.92 0.47
N LEU A 46 -7.36 -9.31 0.36
CA LEU A 46 -6.97 -10.66 -0.11
C LEU A 46 -7.48 -11.76 0.81
N SER A 47 -7.57 -11.51 2.12
CA SER A 47 -8.07 -12.51 3.07
C SER A 47 -9.59 -12.65 3.13
N ASN A 48 -10.37 -11.63 2.75
CA ASN A 48 -11.83 -11.62 2.95
C ASN A 48 -12.66 -11.55 1.67
N PHE A 49 -12.04 -11.29 0.51
CA PHE A 49 -12.76 -11.08 -0.75
C PHE A 49 -12.30 -12.08 -1.83
N ASN A 50 -12.96 -12.02 -3.00
CA ASN A 50 -12.71 -12.93 -4.12
C ASN A 50 -11.26 -12.85 -4.63
N VAL A 51 -10.51 -13.91 -4.38
CA VAL A 51 -9.15 -14.10 -4.88
C VAL A 51 -9.11 -15.14 -5.99
N GLU A 52 -8.17 -14.97 -6.91
CA GLU A 52 -7.79 -15.94 -7.93
C GLU A 52 -6.29 -16.24 -7.82
N TYR A 53 -5.85 -17.30 -8.48
CA TYR A 53 -4.46 -17.75 -8.46
C TYR A 53 -3.89 -17.75 -9.87
N ALA A 54 -2.66 -17.25 -10.01
CA ALA A 54 -1.92 -17.27 -11.26
C ALA A 54 -0.50 -17.79 -11.02
N LYS A 55 0.03 -18.42 -12.06
CA LYS A 55 1.46 -18.73 -12.11
C LYS A 55 2.21 -17.46 -12.53
N GLY A 56 3.21 -17.11 -11.75
CA GLY A 56 4.14 -16.04 -12.09
C GLY A 56 5.59 -16.47 -11.96
N TYR A 57 6.47 -15.51 -12.22
CA TYR A 57 7.91 -15.75 -12.29
C TYR A 57 8.68 -14.56 -11.73
N ILE A 58 9.81 -14.84 -11.11
CA ILE A 58 10.74 -13.78 -10.67
C ILE A 58 11.43 -13.15 -11.88
N ILE A 59 11.50 -11.83 -11.87
CA ILE A 59 12.15 -11.02 -12.90
C ILE A 59 13.39 -10.32 -12.36
N ASP A 60 14.31 -9.97 -13.25
CA ASP A 60 15.57 -9.27 -12.89
C ASP A 60 15.33 -7.77 -12.64
N GLU A 61 14.42 -7.48 -11.71
CA GLU A 61 14.16 -6.13 -11.21
C GLU A 61 14.45 -6.11 -9.71
N LYS A 62 15.49 -5.37 -9.31
CA LYS A 62 16.00 -5.34 -7.93
C LYS A 62 15.36 -4.21 -7.13
N ASN A 63 14.76 -4.58 -6.01
CA ASN A 63 14.24 -3.64 -5.02
C ASN A 63 15.17 -3.63 -3.81
N TYR A 64 15.98 -2.58 -3.70
CA TYR A 64 16.89 -2.39 -2.57
C TYR A 64 16.14 -1.95 -1.32
N GLU A 65 16.45 -2.58 -0.19
CA GLU A 65 15.97 -2.11 1.11
C GLU A 65 16.58 -0.73 1.45
N ARG A 66 16.14 -0.10 2.54
CA ARG A 66 16.72 1.18 2.99
C ARG A 66 18.23 1.00 3.25
N ARG A 67 19.07 1.73 2.50
CA ARG A 67 20.55 1.57 2.46
C ARG A 67 21.01 0.20 1.92
N GLY A 68 20.13 -0.54 1.25
CA GLY A 68 20.40 -1.85 0.67
C GLY A 68 21.47 -1.81 -0.40
N HIS A 69 21.60 -0.69 -1.13
CA HIS A 69 22.65 -0.50 -2.14
C HIS A 69 24.09 -0.51 -1.56
N LEU A 70 24.26 -0.29 -0.25
CA LEU A 70 25.57 -0.36 0.42
C LEU A 70 25.88 -1.75 0.98
N THR A 71 24.86 -2.60 1.12
CA THR A 71 24.94 -3.88 1.85
C THR A 71 24.49 -5.07 1.00
N ASP A 72 24.26 -4.84 -0.28
CA ASP A 72 23.65 -5.78 -1.23
C ASP A 72 22.36 -6.44 -0.72
N LYS A 73 21.61 -5.71 0.11
CA LYS A 73 20.28 -6.13 0.57
C LYS A 73 19.22 -5.68 -0.42
N PHE A 74 18.85 -6.59 -1.31
CA PHE A 74 17.75 -6.42 -2.25
C PHE A 74 16.84 -7.65 -2.26
N SER A 75 15.67 -7.47 -2.88
CA SER A 75 14.78 -8.57 -3.29
C SER A 75 14.39 -8.36 -4.74
N TYR A 76 14.13 -9.45 -5.46
CA TYR A 76 13.64 -9.34 -6.84
C TYR A 76 12.14 -9.06 -6.88
N SER A 77 11.66 -8.41 -7.94
CA SER A 77 10.23 -8.40 -8.29
C SER A 77 9.81 -9.74 -8.89
N TYR A 78 8.51 -10.01 -8.87
CA TYR A 78 7.87 -11.03 -9.68
C TYR A 78 6.85 -10.41 -10.62
N LYS A 79 6.49 -11.16 -11.67
CA LYS A 79 5.37 -10.81 -12.54
C LYS A 79 4.45 -11.99 -12.84
N PHE A 80 3.21 -11.67 -13.21
CA PHE A 80 2.22 -12.60 -13.70
C PHE A 80 1.30 -11.90 -14.70
N TYR A 81 0.52 -12.70 -15.43
CA TYR A 81 -0.46 -12.18 -16.38
C TYR A 81 -1.86 -12.51 -15.92
N TYR A 82 -2.76 -11.54 -16.05
CA TYR A 82 -4.19 -11.72 -15.88
C TYR A 82 -4.91 -10.89 -16.94
N ASP A 83 -5.83 -11.51 -17.67
CA ASP A 83 -6.60 -10.85 -18.74
C ASP A 83 -5.73 -10.10 -19.78
N ASN A 84 -4.65 -10.74 -20.23
CA ASN A 84 -3.63 -10.17 -21.14
C ASN A 84 -2.89 -8.93 -20.61
N GLU A 85 -3.09 -8.54 -19.35
CA GLU A 85 -2.34 -7.48 -18.69
C GLU A 85 -1.24 -8.06 -17.81
N GLU A 86 -0.10 -7.38 -17.78
CA GLU A 86 1.03 -7.72 -16.93
C GLU A 86 0.89 -7.02 -15.57
N TYR A 87 1.03 -7.81 -14.51
CA TYR A 87 1.07 -7.32 -13.13
C TYR A 87 2.38 -7.75 -12.49
N PHE A 88 2.94 -6.88 -11.66
CA PHE A 88 4.19 -7.13 -10.95
C PHE A 88 4.14 -6.57 -9.53
N ASN A 89 4.94 -7.15 -8.64
CA ASN A 89 5.14 -6.65 -7.28
C ASN A 89 6.49 -7.12 -6.73
N VAL A 90 6.93 -6.51 -5.64
CA VAL A 90 8.16 -6.87 -4.93
C VAL A 90 7.96 -8.19 -4.21
N SER A 91 8.86 -9.17 -4.40
CA SER A 91 8.73 -10.47 -3.74
C SER A 91 8.87 -10.41 -2.23
N ASN A 92 9.67 -9.45 -1.72
CA ASN A 92 10.11 -9.36 -0.33
C ASN A 92 10.77 -10.65 0.19
N ARG A 93 11.22 -11.53 -0.71
CA ARG A 93 11.92 -12.79 -0.42
C ARG A 93 13.32 -12.73 -1.03
N LYS A 94 14.34 -13.00 -0.21
CA LYS A 94 15.76 -12.85 -0.61
C LYS A 94 16.33 -14.11 -1.23
N GLU A 95 15.69 -15.24 -0.95
CA GLU A 95 16.06 -16.58 -1.38
C GLU A 95 15.67 -16.88 -2.84
N LEU A 96 14.76 -16.09 -3.41
CA LEU A 96 14.25 -16.29 -4.76
C LEU A 96 15.24 -15.77 -5.82
N LYS A 97 15.32 -16.50 -6.93
CA LYS A 97 16.19 -16.20 -8.07
C LYS A 97 15.37 -15.90 -9.31
N VAL A 98 15.96 -15.15 -10.24
CA VAL A 98 15.36 -14.83 -11.53
C VAL A 98 14.98 -16.12 -12.27
N GLY A 99 13.74 -16.17 -12.76
CA GLY A 99 13.17 -17.34 -13.43
C GLY A 99 12.44 -18.32 -12.51
N ASP A 100 12.56 -18.20 -11.19
CA ASP A 100 11.82 -19.05 -10.25
C ASP A 100 10.31 -18.90 -10.47
N SER A 101 9.60 -20.02 -10.53
CA SER A 101 8.15 -20.02 -10.68
C SER A 101 7.45 -19.92 -9.34
N LEU A 102 6.37 -19.15 -9.29
CA LEU A 102 5.64 -18.83 -8.07
C LEU A 102 4.14 -19.05 -8.28
N MET A 103 3.45 -19.35 -7.18
CA MET A 103 2.01 -19.21 -7.10
C MET A 103 1.67 -17.87 -6.47
N ILE A 104 0.93 -17.05 -7.20
CA ILE A 104 0.51 -15.72 -6.79
C ILE A 104 -1.00 -15.77 -6.59
N GLU A 105 -1.44 -15.27 -5.44
CA GLU A 105 -2.84 -14.93 -5.25
C GLU A 105 -3.04 -13.43 -5.50
N PHE A 106 -4.17 -13.08 -6.07
CA PHE A 106 -4.52 -11.70 -6.38
C PHE A 106 -6.03 -11.50 -6.29
N ASN A 107 -6.46 -10.26 -6.08
CA ASN A 107 -7.88 -9.94 -6.13
C ASN A 107 -8.37 -9.88 -7.58
N LYS A 108 -9.46 -10.57 -7.89
CA LYS A 108 -10.02 -10.63 -9.26
C LYS A 108 -10.31 -9.25 -9.87
N TYR A 109 -10.84 -8.33 -9.07
CA TYR A 109 -11.24 -7.00 -9.52
C TYR A 109 -10.12 -5.97 -9.42
N PHE A 110 -9.11 -6.25 -8.58
CA PHE A 110 -7.96 -5.39 -8.33
C PHE A 110 -6.66 -6.19 -8.36
N PRO A 111 -6.17 -6.66 -9.52
CA PRO A 111 -5.05 -7.59 -9.57
C PRO A 111 -3.70 -7.00 -9.12
N PHE A 112 -3.59 -5.67 -9.06
CA PHE A 112 -2.46 -4.99 -8.41
C PHE A 112 -2.36 -5.29 -6.90
N MET A 113 -3.46 -5.72 -6.26
CA MET A 113 -3.44 -6.31 -4.92
C MET A 113 -3.13 -7.79 -5.07
N ASN A 114 -1.86 -8.16 -4.88
CA ASN A 114 -1.39 -9.52 -5.06
C ASN A 114 -0.27 -9.86 -4.07
N ARG A 115 -0.10 -11.15 -3.76
CA ARG A 115 1.01 -11.65 -2.94
C ARG A 115 1.43 -13.07 -3.32
N ILE A 116 2.68 -13.41 -3.00
CA ILE A 116 3.22 -14.76 -3.19
C ILE A 116 2.67 -15.69 -2.10
N VAL A 117 2.00 -16.78 -2.51
CA VAL A 117 1.50 -17.82 -1.61
C VAL A 117 2.51 -18.94 -1.45
N LYS A 118 3.09 -19.39 -2.57
CA LYS A 118 4.04 -20.50 -2.61
C LYS A 118 5.13 -20.25 -3.65
N SER A 119 6.35 -20.64 -3.29
CA SER A 119 7.48 -20.78 -4.22
C SER A 119 7.77 -22.27 -4.38
N ASN A 120 8.09 -22.69 -5.61
CA ASN A 120 8.54 -24.04 -5.92
C ASN A 120 10.06 -24.12 -5.97
#